data_AF-A0A938SBT4-F1
#
_entry.id   AF-A0A938SBT4-F1
#
_cell.length_a   1.000
_cell.length_b   1.000
_cell.length_c   1.000
_cell.angle_alpha   90.00
_cell.angle_beta   90.00
_cell.angle_gamma   90.00
#
_symmetry.space_group_name_H-M   'P 1'
#
loop_
_entity.id
_entity.type
_entity.pdbx_description
1 polymer ?
#
loop_
_entity_poly.entity_id
_entity_poly.type
_entity_poly.pdbx_seq_one_letter_code
_entity_poly.pdbx_strand_id
1 'polypeptide(L)'
;MPRIFDNIEQSLLPALRETLVLANRADFCVGYFNLRGWRQLDSCVEKWSGGPGNCCRLLVGMQRLPQEELVAAMSVLKREGGMDNQTALRLKKKLAEDFREQLAVGVPTDEDEAGLRRLAAACSADTPALPRLDKHHELVRKGVELIVTEEKTVGGQL
;
A
#
# COMPACT_ATOMS: atom_id res chain seq x y z
N MET A 1 -16.35 3.05 17.92
CA MET A 1 -14.98 3.28 18.41
C MET A 1 -13.99 2.61 17.47
N PRO A 2 -12.82 3.19 17.22
CA PRO A 2 -11.76 2.53 16.47
C PRO A 2 -11.28 1.28 17.21
N ARG A 3 -10.97 0.21 16.46
CA ARG A 3 -10.29 -0.99 16.98
C ARG A 3 -8.83 -0.88 16.60
N ILE A 4 -7.93 -0.96 17.58
CA ILE A 4 -6.48 -0.94 17.37
C ILE A 4 -5.98 -2.37 17.60
N PHE A 5 -5.15 -2.87 16.69
CA PHE A 5 -4.60 -4.22 16.75
C PHE A 5 -3.09 -4.17 16.91
N ASP A 6 -2.59 -4.75 17.99
CA ASP A 6 -1.16 -4.96 18.27
C ASP A 6 -0.71 -6.40 17.96
N ASN A 7 -1.66 -7.29 17.68
CA ASN A 7 -1.45 -8.74 17.53
C ASN A 7 -0.96 -9.45 18.81
N ILE A 8 -1.20 -8.88 19.99
CA ILE A 8 -0.91 -9.52 21.29
C ILE A 8 -2.16 -10.24 21.80
N GLU A 9 -3.18 -9.48 22.23
CA GLU A 9 -4.46 -10.04 22.70
C GLU A 9 -5.49 -10.13 21.55
N GLN A 10 -5.42 -9.18 20.62
CA GLN A 10 -6.28 -9.13 19.45
C GLN A 10 -5.44 -9.13 18.18
N SER A 11 -5.64 -10.17 17.36
CA SER A 11 -4.98 -10.27 16.07
C SER A 11 -5.74 -9.53 14.97
N LEU A 12 -5.01 -8.84 14.11
CA LEU A 12 -5.55 -8.10 12.97
C LEU A 12 -6.24 -9.02 11.96
N LEU A 13 -5.62 -10.16 11.64
CA LEU A 13 -6.07 -11.03 10.55
C LEU A 13 -7.51 -11.54 10.73
N PRO A 14 -7.91 -12.14 11.86
CA PRO A 14 -9.30 -12.59 12.06
C PRO A 14 -10.30 -11.46 11.88
N ALA A 15 -10.05 -10.32 12.53
CA ALA A 15 -10.92 -9.15 12.44
C ALA A 15 -11.02 -8.59 11.02
N LEU A 16 -9.91 -8.59 10.28
CA LEU A 16 -9.88 -8.14 8.89
C LEU A 16 -10.68 -9.09 7.99
N ARG A 17 -10.56 -10.41 8.18
CA ARG A 17 -11.36 -11.41 7.43
C ARG A 17 -12.85 -11.25 7.70
N GLU A 18 -13.25 -11.13 8.97
CA GLU A 18 -14.65 -10.89 9.35
C GLU A 18 -15.20 -9.63 8.67
N THR A 19 -14.40 -8.55 8.66
CA THR A 19 -14.78 -7.29 8.02
C THR A 19 -14.93 -7.46 6.50
N LEU A 20 -13.99 -8.14 5.85
CA LEU A 20 -14.01 -8.35 4.41
C LEU A 20 -15.18 -9.23 3.94
N VAL A 21 -15.63 -10.19 4.76
CA VAL A 21 -16.79 -11.03 4.43
C VAL A 21 -18.08 -10.21 4.29
N LEU A 22 -18.20 -9.12 5.04
CA LEU A 22 -19.36 -8.22 5.00
C LEU A 22 -19.18 -7.05 4.03
N ALA A 23 -18.00 -6.92 3.42
CA ALA A 23 -17.66 -5.82 2.54
C ALA A 23 -17.83 -6.22 1.07
N ASN A 24 -18.18 -5.22 0.25
CA ASN A 24 -18.18 -5.35 -1.22
C ASN A 24 -16.92 -4.76 -1.84
N ARG A 25 -16.09 -4.07 -1.04
CA ARG A 25 -14.96 -3.26 -1.50
C ARG A 25 -13.93 -3.08 -0.39
N ALA A 26 -12.65 -3.04 -0.76
CA ALA A 26 -11.58 -2.64 0.14
C ALA A 26 -10.53 -1.78 -0.56
N ASP A 27 -10.03 -0.78 0.16
CA ASP A 27 -8.87 0.01 -0.24
C ASP A 27 -7.77 -0.17 0.81
N PHE A 28 -6.66 -0.76 0.39
CA PHE A 28 -5.48 -0.97 1.23
C PHE A 28 -4.38 0.01 0.85
N CYS A 29 -3.84 0.71 1.85
CA CYS A 29 -2.62 1.50 1.72
C CYS A 29 -1.58 0.91 2.67
N VAL A 30 -0.59 0.22 2.12
CA VAL A 30 0.40 -0.54 2.89
C VAL A 30 1.81 -0.14 2.47
N GLY A 31 2.76 -0.15 3.41
CA GLY A 31 4.17 0.04 3.06
C GLY A 31 4.74 -1.20 2.36
N TYR A 32 4.45 -2.38 2.89
CA TYR A 32 4.92 -3.67 2.38
C TYR A 32 3.75 -4.60 2.06
N PHE A 33 3.95 -5.44 1.06
CA PHE A 33 2.97 -6.38 0.52
C PHE A 33 3.66 -7.70 0.13
N ASN A 34 3.23 -8.81 0.74
CA ASN A 34 3.75 -10.15 0.48
C ASN A 34 2.63 -11.14 0.11
N LEU A 35 2.97 -12.19 -0.63
CA LEU A 35 2.01 -13.19 -1.12
C LEU A 35 1.44 -14.05 0.01
N ARG A 36 2.24 -14.37 1.03
CA ARG A 36 1.80 -15.19 2.17
C ARG A 36 0.73 -14.52 3.01
N GLY A 37 0.85 -13.21 3.24
CA GLY A 37 -0.18 -12.40 3.89
C GLY A 37 -1.40 -12.26 3.00
N TRP A 38 -1.20 -11.93 1.71
CA TRP A 38 -2.28 -11.75 0.75
C TRP A 38 -3.17 -12.98 0.60
N ARG A 39 -2.59 -14.18 0.56
CA ARG A 39 -3.31 -15.46 0.50
C ARG A 39 -4.31 -15.66 1.64
N GLN A 40 -4.12 -14.99 2.77
CA GLN A 40 -5.06 -15.12 3.89
C GLN A 40 -6.34 -14.28 3.67
N LEU A 41 -6.34 -13.39 2.67
CA LEU A 41 -7.39 -12.43 2.37
C LEU A 41 -7.96 -12.59 0.96
N ASP A 42 -7.18 -13.09 0.00
CA ASP A 42 -7.52 -13.16 -1.42
C ASP A 42 -8.87 -13.86 -1.69
N SER A 43 -9.16 -14.96 -1.00
CA SER A 43 -10.43 -15.68 -1.08
C SER A 43 -11.67 -14.86 -0.71
N CYS A 44 -11.51 -13.80 0.09
CA CYS A 44 -12.61 -12.88 0.39
C CYS A 44 -12.80 -11.86 -0.74
N VAL A 45 -11.70 -11.43 -1.36
CA VAL A 45 -11.68 -10.46 -2.45
C VAL A 45 -12.17 -11.07 -3.77
N GLU A 46 -11.83 -12.33 -4.06
CA GLU A 46 -12.22 -13.04 -5.29
C GLU A 46 -13.73 -13.19 -5.48
N LYS A 47 -14.51 -13.00 -4.41
CA LYS A 47 -15.98 -13.02 -4.47
C LYS A 47 -16.57 -11.78 -5.13
N TRP A 48 -15.79 -10.70 -5.26
CA TRP A 48 -16.26 -9.46 -5.84
C TRP A 48 -16.19 -9.52 -7.37
N SER A 49 -17.21 -8.97 -8.03
CA SER A 49 -17.34 -9.02 -9.50
C SER A 49 -16.25 -8.27 -10.26
N GLY A 50 -15.47 -7.43 -9.58
CA GLY A 50 -14.65 -6.40 -10.20
C GLY A 50 -15.50 -5.19 -10.62
N GLY A 51 -14.83 -4.04 -10.77
CA GLY A 51 -15.45 -2.79 -11.22
C GLY A 51 -15.79 -1.78 -10.11
N PRO A 52 -16.41 -0.64 -10.46
CA PRO A 52 -16.72 0.42 -9.52
C PRO A 52 -17.60 -0.08 -8.37
N GLY A 53 -17.16 0.14 -7.14
CA GLY A 53 -17.91 -0.28 -5.93
C GLY A 53 -17.76 -1.76 -5.54
N ASN A 54 -17.21 -2.61 -6.41
CA ASN A 54 -17.01 -4.04 -6.16
C ASN A 54 -15.57 -4.49 -6.46
N CYS A 55 -14.59 -3.85 -5.83
CA CYS A 55 -13.17 -4.08 -6.10
C CYS A 55 -12.28 -3.98 -4.86
N CYS A 56 -11.11 -4.62 -4.96
CA CYS A 56 -9.98 -4.35 -4.08
C CYS A 56 -9.05 -3.35 -4.77
N ARG A 57 -8.60 -2.33 -4.05
CA ARG A 57 -7.53 -1.44 -4.48
C ARG A 57 -6.37 -1.56 -3.52
N LEU A 58 -5.17 -1.65 -4.08
CA LEU A 58 -3.96 -1.80 -3.30
C LEU A 58 -2.98 -0.70 -3.72
N LEU A 59 -2.65 0.16 -2.77
CA LEU A 59 -1.54 1.10 -2.88
C LEU A 59 -0.39 0.56 -2.04
N VAL A 60 0.70 0.19 -2.70
CA VAL A 60 1.94 -0.24 -2.05
C VAL A 60 2.91 0.95 -2.04
N GLY A 61 3.13 1.49 -0.86
CA GLY A 61 4.06 2.59 -0.63
C GLY A 61 5.50 2.08 -0.65
N MET A 62 6.13 2.10 -1.83
CA MET A 62 7.57 1.91 -1.93
C MET A 62 8.26 3.18 -1.43
N GLN A 63 8.67 3.18 -0.16
CA GLN A 63 9.47 4.27 0.39
C GLN A 63 10.88 4.24 -0.22
N ARG A 64 11.42 5.40 -0.58
CA ARG A 64 12.83 5.50 -0.98
C ARG A 64 13.70 5.04 0.19
N LEU A 65 14.83 4.42 -0.11
CA LEU A 65 15.78 4.07 0.93
C LEU A 65 16.23 5.36 1.64
N PRO A 66 16.34 5.38 2.98
CA PRO A 66 16.77 6.57 3.72
C PRO A 66 18.07 7.20 3.18
N GLN A 67 19.00 6.37 2.67
CA GLN A 67 20.24 6.82 2.04
C GLN A 67 19.97 7.59 0.73
N GLU A 68 18.97 7.20 -0.06
CA GLU A 68 18.60 7.91 -1.29
C GLU A 68 17.95 9.26 -0.98
N GLU A 69 17.13 9.31 0.08
CA GLU A 69 16.55 10.57 0.56
C GLU A 69 17.63 11.53 1.07
N LEU A 70 18.60 11.02 1.85
CA LEU A 70 19.72 11.80 2.34
C LEU A 70 20.59 12.34 1.20
N VAL A 71 20.96 11.49 0.23
CA VAL A 71 21.73 11.91 -0.95
C VAL A 71 20.97 12.96 -1.76
N ALA A 72 19.65 12.81 -1.92
CA ALA A 72 18.84 13.81 -2.59
C ALA A 72 18.81 15.15 -1.83
N ALA A 73 18.64 15.11 -0.51
CA ALA A 73 18.60 16.30 0.35
C ALA A 73 19.96 17.02 0.41
N MET A 74 21.07 16.27 0.37
CA MET A 74 22.44 16.79 0.40
C MET A 74 22.97 17.19 -0.99
N SER A 75 22.21 16.96 -2.06
CA SER A 75 22.64 17.31 -3.41
C SER A 75 22.65 18.83 -3.59
N VAL A 76 23.84 19.38 -3.90
CA VAL A 76 24.08 20.83 -4.04
C VAL A 76 23.38 21.40 -5.29
N LEU A 77 23.24 20.57 -6.33
CA LEU A 77 22.48 20.90 -7.52
C LEU A 77 21.00 20.60 -7.24
N LYS A 78 20.19 21.65 -7.03
CA LYS A 78 18.75 21.53 -7.30
C LYS A 78 18.62 21.03 -8.73
N ARG A 79 18.08 19.83 -8.92
CA ARG A 79 17.67 19.37 -10.26
C ARG A 79 16.51 20.25 -10.72
N GLU A 80 16.83 21.41 -11.26
CA GLU A 80 15.92 22.22 -12.07
C GLU A 80 15.80 21.52 -13.42
N GLY A 81 15.02 20.44 -13.45
CA GLY A 81 14.86 19.62 -14.63
C GLY A 81 14.06 18.36 -14.34
N GLY A 82 13.18 18.00 -15.27
CA GLY A 82 12.45 16.74 -15.25
C GLY A 82 13.38 15.53 -15.23
N MET A 83 12.83 14.37 -14.93
CA MET A 83 13.57 13.11 -14.97
C MET A 83 13.93 12.76 -16.41
N ASP A 84 15.21 12.53 -16.70
CA ASP A 84 15.62 12.00 -18.00
C ASP A 84 15.09 10.55 -18.18
N ASN A 85 14.86 10.15 -19.43
CA ASN A 85 14.28 8.84 -19.74
C ASN A 85 15.16 7.67 -19.26
N GLN A 86 16.48 7.82 -19.22
CA GLN A 86 17.40 6.76 -18.78
C GLN A 86 17.29 6.55 -17.27
N THR A 87 17.21 7.63 -16.49
CA THR A 87 16.93 7.61 -15.07
C THR A 87 15.55 7.03 -14.79
N ALA A 88 14.52 7.40 -15.56
CA ALA A 88 13.17 6.85 -15.43
C ALA A 88 13.15 5.33 -15.65
N LEU A 89 13.80 4.84 -16.71
CA LEU A 89 13.92 3.41 -17.00
C LEU A 89 14.68 2.66 -15.89
N ARG A 90 15.77 3.24 -15.38
CA ARG A 90 16.56 2.64 -14.28
C ARG A 90 15.73 2.55 -12.99
N LEU A 91 15.04 3.62 -12.61
CA LEU A 91 14.17 3.64 -11.43
C LEU A 91 13.00 2.67 -11.57
N LYS A 92 12.38 2.59 -12.75
CA LYS A 92 11.31 1.63 -13.02
C LYS A 92 11.78 0.19 -12.85
N LYS A 93 12.97 -0.16 -13.36
CA LYS A 93 13.57 -1.49 -13.18
C LYS A 93 13.84 -1.78 -11.70
N LYS A 94 14.47 -0.84 -10.99
CA LYS A 94 14.74 -0.99 -9.56
C LYS A 94 13.46 -1.21 -8.76
N LEU A 95 12.42 -0.40 -8.99
CA LEU A 95 11.12 -0.55 -8.33
C LEU A 95 10.50 -1.93 -8.56
N ALA A 96 10.57 -2.45 -9.78
CA ALA A 96 10.05 -3.78 -10.10
C ALA A 96 10.84 -4.90 -9.39
N GLU A 97 12.16 -4.74 -9.28
CA GLU A 97 13.04 -5.68 -8.59
C GLU A 97 12.82 -5.68 -7.07
N ASP A 98 12.80 -4.49 -6.46
CA ASP A 98 12.51 -4.31 -5.03
C ASP A 98 11.11 -4.86 -4.69
N PHE A 99 10.11 -4.62 -5.55
CA PHE A 99 8.76 -5.16 -5.35
C PHE A 99 8.72 -6.69 -5.49
N ARG A 100 9.48 -7.26 -6.44
CA ARG A 100 9.59 -8.72 -6.58
C ARG A 100 10.18 -9.36 -5.32
N GLU A 101 11.24 -8.79 -4.77
CA GLU A 101 11.87 -9.28 -3.54
C GLU A 101 10.92 -9.21 -2.34
N GLN A 102 10.05 -8.21 -2.31
CA GLN A 102 9.03 -8.07 -1.28
C GLN A 102 7.88 -9.09 -1.40
N LEU A 103 7.48 -9.45 -2.63
CA LEU A 103 6.36 -10.36 -2.87
C LEU A 103 6.58 -11.74 -2.24
N ALA A 104 7.81 -12.26 -2.31
CA ALA A 104 8.19 -13.52 -1.71
C ALA A 104 9.55 -13.39 -1.02
N VAL A 105 9.55 -13.45 0.32
CA VAL A 105 10.78 -13.43 1.13
C VAL A 105 11.20 -14.87 1.44
N GLY A 106 12.46 -15.19 1.19
CA GLY A 106 13.01 -16.54 1.36
C GLY A 106 12.78 -17.42 0.13
N VAL A 107 12.71 -18.74 0.32
CA VAL A 107 12.49 -19.69 -0.77
C VAL A 107 11.01 -19.64 -1.19
N PRO A 108 10.69 -19.29 -2.45
CA PRO A 108 9.33 -19.31 -2.96
C PRO A 108 8.73 -20.71 -2.91
N THR A 109 7.44 -20.80 -2.62
CA THR A 109 6.67 -22.06 -2.61
C THR A 109 5.69 -22.13 -3.76
N ASP A 110 5.20 -23.33 -4.09
CA ASP A 110 4.13 -23.53 -5.08
C ASP A 110 2.86 -22.71 -4.72
N GLU A 111 2.62 -22.54 -3.42
CA GLU A 111 1.50 -21.74 -2.91
C GLU A 111 1.70 -20.24 -3.19
N ASP A 112 2.94 -19.75 -3.09
CA ASP A 112 3.30 -18.38 -3.44
C ASP A 112 3.10 -18.16 -4.96
N GLU A 113 3.52 -19.11 -5.80
CA GLU A 113 3.30 -19.04 -7.25
C GLU A 113 1.79 -19.01 -7.60
N ALA A 114 1.00 -19.89 -7.00
CA ALA A 114 -0.44 -19.93 -7.21
C ALA A 114 -1.10 -18.59 -6.79
N GLY A 115 -0.68 -18.03 -5.66
CA GLY A 115 -1.14 -16.71 -5.20
C GLY A 115 -0.76 -15.58 -6.16
N LEU A 116 0.47 -15.59 -6.67
CA LEU A 116 0.94 -14.62 -7.66
C LEU A 116 0.15 -14.69 -8.96
N ARG A 117 -0.16 -15.90 -9.45
CA ARG A 117 -0.98 -16.10 -10.66
C ARG A 117 -2.39 -15.51 -10.49
N ARG A 118 -3.03 -15.73 -9.33
CA ARG A 118 -4.35 -15.15 -9.03
C ARG A 118 -4.29 -13.62 -8.96
N LEU A 119 -3.28 -13.08 -8.28
CA LEU A 119 -3.06 -11.64 -8.19
C LEU A 119 -2.85 -11.00 -9.59
N ALA A 120 -2.03 -11.62 -10.44
CA ALA A 120 -1.77 -11.16 -11.79
C ALA A 120 -3.01 -11.21 -12.69
N ALA A 121 -3.87 -12.23 -12.53
CA ALA A 121 -5.14 -12.31 -13.23
C ALA A 121 -6.13 -11.22 -12.78
N ALA A 122 -6.11 -10.85 -11.50
CA ALA A 122 -6.99 -9.81 -10.95
C ALA A 122 -6.52 -8.37 -11.26
N CYS A 123 -5.23 -8.17 -11.53
CA CYS A 123 -4.63 -6.86 -11.80
C CYS A 123 -3.64 -6.97 -12.97
N SER A 124 -4.16 -6.82 -14.20
CA SER A 124 -3.32 -6.85 -15.41
C SER A 124 -2.35 -5.66 -15.44
N ALA A 125 -1.24 -5.79 -16.17
CA ALA A 125 -0.25 -4.71 -16.32
C ALA A 125 -0.82 -3.43 -16.97
N ASP A 126 -1.92 -3.56 -17.72
CA ASP A 126 -2.61 -2.46 -18.38
C ASP A 126 -3.68 -1.80 -17.49
N THR A 127 -3.89 -2.33 -16.27
CA THR A 127 -4.85 -1.78 -15.32
C THR A 127 -4.39 -0.38 -14.91
N PRO A 128 -5.14 0.69 -15.25
CA PRO A 128 -4.71 2.04 -14.96
C PRO A 128 -4.72 2.30 -13.45
N ALA A 129 -3.69 2.97 -12.96
CA ALA A 129 -3.69 3.52 -11.61
C ALA A 129 -4.78 4.58 -11.48
N LEU A 130 -5.36 4.70 -10.29
CA LEU A 130 -6.36 5.73 -10.04
C LEU A 130 -5.73 7.12 -9.99
N PRO A 131 -6.38 8.13 -10.58
CA PRO A 131 -5.94 9.50 -10.44
C PRO A 131 -6.06 9.94 -8.98
N ARG A 132 -5.19 10.87 -8.57
CA ARG A 132 -5.38 11.59 -7.31
C ARG A 132 -6.71 12.33 -7.37
N LEU A 133 -7.39 12.41 -6.23
CA LEU A 133 -8.57 13.28 -6.10
C LEU A 133 -8.15 14.74 -6.33
N ASP A 134 -9.00 15.53 -6.98
CA ASP A 134 -8.73 16.96 -7.25
C ASP A 134 -8.38 17.73 -5.97
N LYS A 135 -9.03 17.37 -4.86
CA LYS A 135 -8.85 17.99 -3.54
C LYS A 135 -7.85 17.24 -2.64
N HIS A 136 -7.00 16.38 -3.19
CA HIS A 136 -6.10 15.54 -2.41
C HIS A 136 -5.30 16.34 -1.36
N HIS A 137 -4.64 17.42 -1.74
CA HIS A 137 -3.85 18.23 -0.82
C HIS A 137 -4.69 18.93 0.27
N GLU A 138 -5.90 19.38 -0.09
CA GLU A 138 -6.83 19.99 0.89
C GLU A 138 -7.27 18.97 1.93
N LEU A 139 -7.62 17.75 1.49
CA LEU A 139 -8.05 16.66 2.38
C LEU A 139 -6.91 16.19 3.28
N VAL A 140 -5.69 16.05 2.75
CA VAL A 140 -4.51 15.70 3.55
C VAL A 140 -4.25 16.77 4.62
N ARG A 141 -4.30 18.07 4.25
CA ARG A 141 -4.15 19.16 5.20
C ARG A 141 -5.20 19.09 6.32
N LYS A 142 -6.48 18.94 5.96
CA LYS A 142 -7.58 18.80 6.92
C LYS A 142 -7.40 17.61 7.86
N GLY A 143 -6.93 16.47 7.35
CA GLY A 143 -6.63 15.30 8.16
C GLY A 143 -5.54 15.56 9.20
N VAL A 144 -4.45 16.22 8.79
CA VAL A 144 -3.37 16.62 9.71
C VAL A 144 -3.87 17.62 10.76
N GLU A 145 -4.65 18.63 10.36
CA GLU A 145 -5.27 19.59 11.28
C GLU A 145 -6.17 18.90 12.31
N LEU A 146 -6.95 17.89 11.89
CA LEU A 146 -7.81 17.11 12.77
C LEU A 146 -6.99 16.32 13.81
N ILE A 147 -5.95 15.60 13.36
CA ILE A 147 -5.06 14.83 14.24
C ILE A 147 -4.45 15.74 15.31
N VAL A 148 -3.91 16.90 14.91
CA VAL A 148 -3.33 17.88 15.85
C VAL A 148 -4.37 18.39 16.85
N THR A 149 -5.63 18.50 16.45
CA THR A 149 -6.72 18.97 17.33
C THR A 149 -7.15 17.87 18.30
N GLU A 150 -7.27 16.62 17.84
CA GLU A 150 -7.61 15.48 18.68
C GLU A 150 -6.50 15.15 19.70
N GLU A 151 -5.23 15.17 19.29
CA GLU A 151 -4.09 14.95 20.19
C GLU A 151 -4.05 15.99 21.33
N LYS A 152 -4.34 17.25 21.03
CA LYS A 152 -4.44 18.32 22.05
C LYS A 152 -5.58 18.07 23.06
N THR A 153 -6.61 17.34 22.66
CA THR A 153 -7.78 17.07 23.51
C THR A 153 -7.52 15.87 24.43
N VAL A 154 -6.65 14.93 24.03
CA VAL A 154 -6.30 13.73 24.81
C VAL A 154 -5.16 13.99 25.82
N GLY A 155 -4.28 14.97 25.56
CA GLY A 155 -3.15 15.32 26.43
C GLY A 155 -3.47 16.00 27.78
N GLY A 156 -4.71 15.91 28.27
CA GLY A 156 -5.18 16.57 29.50
C GLY A 156 -5.24 15.69 30.76
N GLN A 157 -4.79 14.43 30.71
CA GLN A 157 -4.75 13.54 31.87
C GLN A 157 -3.50 12.66 31.86
N LEU A 158 -2.40 13.22 32.36
CA LEU A 158 -1.35 12.48 33.07
C LEU A 158 -1.01 13.25 34.34
#